data_AF-A0A3M6KE84-F1
#
_entry.id   AF-A0A3M6KE84-F1
#
_cell.length_a   1.000
_cell.length_b   1.000
_cell.length_c   1.000
_cell.angle_alpha   90.00
_cell.angle_beta   90.00
_cell.angle_gamma   90.00
#
_symmetry.space_group_name_H-M   'P 1'
#
loop_
_entity.id
_entity.type
_entity.pdbx_description
1 polymer ?
#
loop_
_entity_poly.entity_id
_entity_poly.type
_entity_poly.pdbx_seq_one_letter_code
_entity_poly.pdbx_strand_id
1 'polypeptide(L)'
;LAGGYKKKTPVGVVYRASWKDQKIIKGTLGDIAKKLKEEKITRTAIVIISDVIDPETYEYSKLYDKDFSHGYRKIKKIEKK
;
A
#
# COMPACT_ATOMS: atom_id res chain seq x y z
N LEU A 1 -14.03 19.15 6.16
CA LEU A 1 -12.75 18.44 6.41
C LEU A 1 -11.69 19.12 5.55
N ALA A 2 -10.68 19.74 6.17
CA ALA A 2 -9.76 20.66 5.50
C ALA A 2 -8.64 19.99 4.64
N GLY A 3 -8.48 18.66 4.73
CA GLY A 3 -7.34 17.93 4.15
C GLY A 3 -7.61 17.13 2.86
N GLY A 4 -8.71 17.40 2.14
CA GLY A 4 -8.96 16.82 0.81
C GLY A 4 -9.43 15.35 0.74
N TYR A 5 -9.16 14.52 1.76
CA TYR A 5 -9.58 13.12 1.78
C TYR A 5 -10.98 12.89 2.36
N LYS A 6 -11.70 11.90 1.82
CA LYS A 6 -13.02 11.48 2.30
C LYS A 6 -12.84 10.60 3.54
N LYS A 7 -13.80 10.63 4.47
CA LYS A 7 -13.77 9.72 5.65
C LYS A 7 -13.70 8.24 5.27
N LYS A 8 -14.25 7.88 4.10
CA LYS A 8 -14.23 6.53 3.55
C LYS A 8 -12.91 6.13 2.89
N THR A 9 -11.94 7.03 2.75
CA THR A 9 -10.65 6.71 2.11
C THR A 9 -9.99 5.53 2.83
N PRO A 10 -9.61 4.46 2.11
CA PRO A 10 -9.02 3.28 2.71
C PRO A 10 -7.70 3.57 3.43
N VAL A 11 -7.48 2.88 4.54
CA VAL A 11 -6.27 2.96 5.35
C VAL A 11 -5.82 1.55 5.73
N GLY A 12 -4.54 1.27 5.49
CA GLY A 12 -3.85 0.07 5.95
C GLY A 12 -2.78 0.44 6.97
N VAL A 13 -2.71 -0.32 8.05
CA VAL A 13 -1.70 -0.16 9.10
C VAL A 13 -0.98 -1.48 9.31
N VAL A 14 0.34 -1.47 9.23
CA VAL A 14 1.18 -2.65 9.49
C VAL A 14 2.02 -2.40 10.73
N TYR A 15 1.66 -3.04 11.83
CA TYR A 15 2.42 -3.02 13.09
C TYR A 15 3.55 -4.05 13.04
N ARG A 16 4.77 -3.64 13.40
CA ARG A 16 5.99 -4.48 13.40
C ARG A 16 6.12 -5.31 12.12
N ALA A 17 6.08 -4.63 10.98
CA ALA A 17 6.23 -5.25 9.66
C ALA A 17 7.46 -6.18 9.63
N SER A 18 7.29 -7.39 9.08
CA SER A 18 8.24 -8.52 8.99
C SER A 18 8.62 -9.24 10.29
N TRP A 19 8.07 -8.85 11.45
CA TRP A 19 8.34 -9.55 12.71
C TRP A 19 7.33 -10.70 12.91
N LYS A 20 7.63 -11.62 13.83
CA LYS A 20 6.75 -12.79 14.12
C LYS A 20 5.35 -12.43 14.58
N ASP A 21 5.19 -11.28 15.22
CA ASP A 21 3.94 -10.75 15.79
C ASP A 21 3.38 -9.58 14.96
N GLN A 22 3.76 -9.50 13.68
CA GLN A 22 3.21 -8.51 12.76
C GLN A 22 1.67 -8.54 12.81
N LYS A 23 1.05 -7.35 12.84
CA LYS A 23 -0.40 -7.21 12.66
C LYS A 23 -0.71 -6.28 11.48
N ILE A 24 -1.67 -6.67 10.65
CA ILE A 24 -2.21 -5.84 9.58
C ILE A 24 -3.62 -5.45 9.95
N ILE A 25 -3.88 -4.14 10.05
CA ILE A 25 -5.18 -3.57 10.38
C ILE A 25 -5.64 -2.76 9.18
N LYS A 26 -6.84 -3.08 8.67
CA LYS A 26 -7.48 -2.34 7.58
C LYS A 26 -8.70 -1.57 8.09
N GLY A 27 -8.93 -0.42 7.49
CA GLY A 27 -10.09 0.41 7.76
C GLY A 27 -10.14 1.59 6.80
N THR A 28 -10.70 2.68 7.28
CA THR A 28 -10.89 3.94 6.59
C THR A 28 -10.34 5.07 7.45
N LEU A 29 -10.20 6.25 6.85
CA LEU A 29 -9.78 7.45 7.57
C LEU A 29 -10.72 7.79 8.74
N GLY A 30 -11.99 7.39 8.66
CA GLY A 30 -13.01 7.62 9.68
C GLY A 30 -12.94 6.71 10.91
N ASP A 31 -12.37 5.50 10.81
CA ASP A 31 -12.44 4.48 11.87
C ASP A 31 -11.07 3.92 12.32
N ILE A 32 -10.01 4.10 11.52
CA ILE A 32 -8.71 3.46 11.78
C ILE A 32 -8.13 3.81 13.16
N ALA A 33 -8.29 5.06 13.61
CA ALA A 33 -7.80 5.49 14.92
C ALA A 33 -8.47 4.74 16.08
N LYS A 34 -9.75 4.38 15.95
CA LYS A 34 -10.47 3.59 16.95
C LYS A 34 -9.93 2.16 16.98
N LYS A 35 -9.78 1.54 15.81
CA LYS A 35 -9.23 0.18 15.66
C LYS A 35 -7.83 0.04 16.26
N LEU A 36 -6.95 1.01 16.03
CA LEU A 36 -5.59 0.98 16.60
C LEU A 36 -5.58 1.09 18.13
N LYS A 37 -6.51 1.87 18.72
CA LYS A 37 -6.66 1.96 20.19
C LYS A 37 -7.13 0.64 20.79
N GLU A 38 -8.08 -0.02 20.16
CA GLU A 38 -8.57 -1.35 20.57
C GLU A 38 -7.43 -2.39 20.56
N GLU A 39 -6.57 -2.34 19.54
CA GLU A 39 -5.38 -3.19 19.42
C GLU A 39 -4.19 -2.76 20.30
N LYS A 40 -4.30 -1.65 21.03
CA LYS A 40 -3.24 -1.04 21.86
C LYS A 40 -1.94 -0.76 21.08
N ILE A 41 -2.06 -0.45 19.79
CA ILE A 41 -0.92 -0.10 18.92
C ILE A 41 -0.66 1.40 19.05
N THR A 42 0.47 1.77 19.66
CA THR A 42 0.85 3.17 19.90
C THR A 42 2.14 3.59 19.19
N ARG A 43 2.90 2.64 18.65
CA ARG A 43 4.20 2.86 18.00
C ARG A 43 4.55 1.72 17.04
N THR A 44 5.61 1.88 16.26
CA THR A 44 6.16 0.85 15.37
C THR A 44 5.13 0.34 14.35
N ALA A 45 4.46 1.27 13.68
CA ALA A 45 3.49 0.96 12.66
C ALA A 45 3.73 1.81 11.41
N ILE A 46 3.59 1.18 10.24
CA ILE A 46 3.55 1.84 8.94
C ILE A 46 2.08 2.11 8.62
N VAL A 47 1.72 3.35 8.30
CA VAL A 47 0.35 3.76 7.96
C VAL A 47 0.32 4.17 6.50
N ILE A 48 -0.57 3.57 5.72
CA ILE A 48 -0.76 3.85 4.29
C ILE A 48 -2.22 4.28 4.11
N ILE A 49 -2.43 5.50 3.60
CA ILE A 49 -3.75 6.08 3.34
C ILE A 49 -3.87 6.27 1.84
N SER A 50 -4.62 5.40 1.16
CA SER A 50 -4.80 5.43 -0.29
C SER A 50 -5.74 4.32 -0.74
N ASP A 51 -6.39 4.52 -1.89
CA ASP A 51 -7.24 3.52 -2.53
C ASP A 51 -6.48 2.25 -2.92
N VAL A 52 -5.14 2.26 -2.95
CA VAL A 52 -4.32 1.06 -3.18
C VAL A 52 -4.48 -0.02 -2.09
N ILE A 53 -5.06 0.32 -0.94
CA ILE A 53 -5.34 -0.64 0.15
C ILE A 53 -6.58 -1.50 -0.14
N ASP A 54 -7.52 -0.94 -0.91
CA ASP A 54 -8.77 -1.58 -1.34
C ASP A 54 -9.09 -1.17 -2.79
N PRO A 55 -8.27 -1.61 -3.76
CA PRO A 55 -8.41 -1.16 -5.15
C PRO A 55 -9.56 -1.89 -5.83
N GLU A 56 -10.36 -1.16 -6.63
CA GLU A 56 -11.42 -1.76 -7.45
C GLU A 56 -10.84 -2.73 -8.50
N THR A 57 -9.66 -2.42 -9.02
CA THR A 57 -8.93 -3.23 -9.99
C THR A 57 -7.46 -3.33 -9.62
N TYR A 58 -6.87 -4.51 -9.82
CA TYR A 58 -5.45 -4.74 -9.53
C TYR A 58 -4.64 -4.85 -10.83
N GLU A 59 -3.60 -4.03 -10.95
CA GLU A 59 -2.60 -4.14 -12.01
C GLU A 59 -1.22 -4.38 -11.42
N TYR A 60 -0.42 -5.21 -12.09
CA TYR A 60 0.96 -5.44 -11.67
C TYR A 60 1.85 -4.24 -11.97
N SER A 61 2.74 -3.92 -11.04
CA SER A 61 3.80 -2.94 -11.28
C SER A 61 4.66 -3.36 -12.45
N LYS A 62 4.80 -2.47 -13.44
CA LYS A 62 5.68 -2.69 -14.60
C LYS A 62 7.17 -2.52 -14.28
N LEU A 63 7.53 -2.22 -13.02
CA LEU A 63 8.91 -1.93 -12.63
C LEU A 63 9.90 -3.02 -13.07
N TYR A 64 9.50 -4.29 -12.95
CA TYR A 64 10.29 -5.45 -13.37
C TYR A 64 9.70 -6.20 -14.57
N ASP A 65 8.62 -5.70 -15.16
CA ASP A 65 8.04 -6.29 -16.37
C ASP A 65 9.09 -6.31 -17.49
N LYS A 66 9.37 -7.49 -18.03
CA LYS A 66 10.40 -7.71 -19.06
C LYS A 66 10.08 -6.99 -20.37
N ASP A 67 8.80 -6.72 -20.62
CA ASP A 67 8.29 -6.09 -21.84
C ASP A 67 8.10 -4.57 -21.66
N PHE A 68 8.37 -4.03 -20.46
CA PHE A 68 8.33 -2.61 -20.15
C PHE A 68 9.73 -1.98 -20.09
N SER A 69 9.94 -0.93 -20.88
CA SER A 69 11.14 -0.09 -20.79
C SER A 69 10.87 1.17 -19.97
N HIS A 70 11.79 1.55 -19.09
CA HIS A 70 11.78 2.82 -18.36
C HIS A 70 13.13 3.53 -18.43
N GLY A 71 13.26 4.69 -17.78
CA GLY A 71 14.45 5.55 -17.87
C GLY A 71 15.78 4.87 -17.51
N TYR A 72 15.75 3.84 -16.66
CA TYR A 72 16.94 3.12 -16.18
C TYR A 72 17.03 1.67 -16.67
N ARG A 73 16.08 1.21 -17.50
CA ARG A 73 16.06 -0.17 -18.04
C ARG A 73 15.45 -0.20 -19.44
N LYS A 74 16.24 -0.63 -20.41
CA LYS A 74 15.76 -0.89 -21.78
C LYS A 74 15.34 -2.35 -21.90
N ILE A 75 14.27 -2.58 -22.66
CA ILE A 75 13.90 -3.94 -23.09
C ILE A 75 14.99 -4.49 -23.99
N LYS A 76 15.33 -5.77 -23.85
CA LYS A 76 16.25 -6.43 -24.78
C LYS A 76 15.52 -6.61 -26.11
N LYS A 77 16.01 -5.95 -27.17
CA LYS A 77 15.58 -6.28 -28.54
C LYS A 77 16.11 -7.67 -28.86
N ILE A 78 15.23 -8.61 -29.19
CA ILE A 78 15.63 -9.89 -29.75
C ILE A 78 16.06 -9.59 -31.19
N GLU A 79 17.37 -9.55 -31.46
CA GLU A 79 17.87 -9.55 -32.83
C GLU A 79 17.54 -10.92 -33.43
N LYS A 80 16.66 -10.95 -34.44
CA LYS A 80 16.45 -12.15 -35.25
C LYS A 80 17.72 -12.36 -36.08
N LYS A 81 18.38 -13.51 -35.88
CA LYS A 81 19.35 -14.05 -36.83
C LYS A 81 18.64 -14.55 -38.08
#